data_AF-W0J1A2-F1
#
_entry.id   AF-W0J1A2-F1
#
_cell.length_a   1.000
_cell.length_b   1.000
_cell.length_c   1.000
_cell.angle_alpha   90.00
_cell.angle_beta   90.00
_cell.angle_gamma   90.00
#
_symmetry.space_group_name_H-M   'P 1'
#
loop_
_entity.id
_entity.type
_entity.pdbx_description
1 polymer ?
#
loop_
_entity_poly.entity_id
_entity_poly.type
_entity_poly.pdbx_seq_one_letter_code
_entity_poly.pdbx_strand_id
1 'polypeptide(L)'
;MTLDYTIIALSVVLLWIPRPWMRFGRLGLASRRRSAGRRARENVAGESMSFGVDYRLNMGREFGNLRNWLDLARALTGGFGLLAVGMQGLMDTPLEVARPYIAGQIGIVVVAVLIQMLRFEKRFTFFAPVFFIQGLMFGLVDWRVGLLVMIGTWAINPLLPSPAPFLTVLGCIAAIFGTLVGVPVAYVLTAAGISIGPVLVSILLKRRLAGSLTRKEASSSRRRRSSRATDTAGRRDGSGKLEDA
;
A
#
# COMPACT_ATOMS: atom_id res chain seq x y z
N MET A 1 -22.27 9.99 -27.05
CA MET A 1 -21.13 9.36 -26.35
C MET A 1 -19.96 9.26 -27.31
N THR A 2 -18.76 9.64 -26.87
CA THR A 2 -17.51 9.45 -27.63
C THR A 2 -16.58 8.54 -26.84
N LEU A 3 -15.95 7.60 -27.55
CA LEU A 3 -15.02 6.64 -26.97
C LEU A 3 -13.62 6.91 -27.50
N ASP A 4 -12.70 7.27 -26.60
CA ASP A 4 -11.28 7.35 -26.94
C ASP A 4 -10.60 6.05 -26.50
N TYR A 5 -10.54 5.11 -27.45
CA TYR A 5 -9.91 3.81 -27.22
C TYR A 5 -8.43 3.92 -26.84
N THR A 6 -7.72 4.96 -27.29
CA THR A 6 -6.31 5.18 -26.96
C THR A 6 -6.17 5.54 -25.48
N ILE A 7 -6.98 6.48 -25.01
CA ILE A 7 -7.01 6.87 -23.59
C ILE A 7 -7.46 5.71 -22.72
N ILE A 8 -8.50 4.96 -23.13
CA ILE A 8 -8.96 3.77 -22.40
C ILE A 8 -7.84 2.73 -22.30
N ALA A 9 -7.19 2.40 -23.42
CA ALA A 9 -6.11 1.41 -23.43
C ALA A 9 -4.94 1.83 -22.54
N LEU A 10 -4.48 3.08 -22.65
CA LEU A 10 -3.43 3.62 -21.78
C LEU A 10 -3.83 3.62 -20.31
N SER A 11 -5.09 3.94 -20.00
CA SER A 11 -5.62 3.91 -18.65
C SER A 11 -5.64 2.51 -18.05
N VAL A 12 -6.07 1.50 -18.84
CA VAL A 12 -6.05 0.09 -18.42
C VAL A 12 -4.62 -0.37 -18.15
N VAL A 13 -3.68 -0.06 -19.06
CA VAL A 13 -2.26 -0.38 -18.87
C VAL A 13 -1.74 0.26 -17.59
N LEU A 14 -2.01 1.54 -17.38
CA LEU A 14 -1.61 2.24 -16.16
C LEU A 14 -2.19 1.58 -14.91
N LEU A 15 -3.47 1.21 -14.89
CA LEU A 15 -4.13 0.60 -13.73
C LEU A 15 -3.64 -0.82 -13.43
N TRP A 16 -3.32 -1.61 -14.45
CA TRP A 16 -2.99 -3.03 -14.30
C TRP A 16 -1.50 -3.31 -14.07
N ILE A 17 -0.61 -2.34 -14.33
CA ILE A 17 0.82 -2.51 -14.01
C ILE A 17 0.99 -2.85 -12.52
N PRO A 18 1.56 -4.02 -12.19
CA PRO A 18 1.67 -4.46 -10.81
C PRO A 18 2.79 -3.68 -10.11
N ARG A 19 2.55 -3.29 -8.86
CA ARG A 19 3.52 -2.53 -8.04
C ARG A 19 4.97 -3.07 -8.02
N PRO A 20 5.24 -4.39 -8.04
CA PRO A 20 6.60 -4.92 -8.10
C PRO A 20 7.40 -4.51 -9.34
N TRP A 21 6.75 -4.21 -10.47
CA TRP A 21 7.45 -3.79 -11.69
C TRP A 21 8.07 -2.39 -11.55
N MET A 22 7.55 -1.56 -10.66
CA MET A 22 8.16 -0.26 -10.33
C MET A 22 9.47 -0.40 -9.51
N ARG A 23 9.93 -1.62 -9.19
CA ARG A 23 11.22 -1.84 -8.50
C ARG A 23 12.42 -1.78 -9.45
N PHE A 24 12.22 -1.87 -10.77
CA PHE A 24 13.30 -2.01 -11.74
C PHE A 24 14.23 -0.78 -11.87
N GLY A 25 13.87 0.38 -11.31
CA GLY A 25 14.73 1.58 -11.32
C GLY A 25 15.79 1.69 -10.21
N ARG A 26 15.88 0.73 -9.28
CA ARG A 26 16.81 0.79 -8.13
C ARG A 26 18.06 -0.10 -8.25
N LEU A 27 18.45 -0.44 -9.47
CA LEU A 27 19.71 -1.16 -9.76
C LEU A 27 20.99 -0.33 -9.51
N GLY A 28 20.91 0.99 -9.25
CA GLY A 28 22.13 1.84 -9.20
C GLY A 28 22.40 2.70 -7.96
N LEU A 29 21.42 3.00 -7.11
CA LEU A 29 21.55 4.14 -6.17
C LEU A 29 21.55 3.82 -4.67
N ALA A 30 21.34 2.57 -4.28
CA ALA A 30 21.44 2.16 -2.88
C ALA A 30 22.71 1.35 -2.64
N SER A 31 23.81 2.06 -2.30
CA SER A 31 24.93 1.60 -1.46
C SER A 31 26.35 1.89 -1.98
N ARG A 32 26.60 3.09 -2.55
CA ARG A 32 27.98 3.61 -2.69
C ARG A 32 28.49 4.41 -1.47
N ARG A 33 27.69 4.52 -0.39
CA ARG A 33 28.07 5.22 0.86
C ARG A 33 28.57 4.31 2.00
N ARG A 34 28.98 3.06 1.73
CA ARG A 34 29.56 2.14 2.74
C ARG A 34 30.87 1.49 2.30
N SER A 35 31.71 2.25 1.60
CA SER A 35 33.01 1.75 1.11
C SER A 35 34.21 2.04 2.05
N ALA A 36 33.99 2.50 3.29
CA ALA A 36 35.08 2.79 4.24
C ALA A 36 35.31 1.71 5.32
N GLY A 37 34.64 0.54 5.27
CA GLY A 37 34.77 -0.50 6.32
C GLY A 37 34.71 -1.95 5.84
N ARG A 38 34.96 -2.20 4.55
CA ARG A 38 34.67 -3.48 3.89
C ARG A 38 35.87 -4.45 3.89
N ARG A 39 36.46 -4.71 5.06
CA ARG A 39 37.43 -5.82 5.23
C ARG A 39 37.15 -6.76 6.41
N ALA A 40 36.06 -6.56 7.18
CA ALA A 40 35.81 -7.36 8.39
C ALA A 40 34.51 -8.20 8.38
N ARG A 41 33.86 -8.41 7.23
CA ARG A 41 32.49 -9.00 7.19
C ARG A 41 32.23 -10.00 6.07
N GLU A 42 33.23 -10.78 5.67
CA GLU A 42 33.04 -11.81 4.63
C GLU A 42 32.48 -13.14 5.17
N ASN A 43 32.44 -13.36 6.49
CA ASN A 43 32.02 -14.65 7.07
C ASN A 43 30.55 -14.74 7.53
N VAL A 44 29.61 -14.00 6.93
CA VAL A 44 28.17 -14.15 7.23
C VAL A 44 27.34 -14.31 5.95
N ALA A 45 27.77 -15.23 5.09
CA ALA A 45 26.95 -15.76 4.01
C ALA A 45 26.06 -16.89 4.58
N GLY A 46 24.85 -16.54 5.02
CA GLY A 46 23.88 -17.56 5.45
C GLY A 46 22.69 -17.04 6.27
N GLU A 47 22.81 -15.87 6.89
CA GLU A 47 21.71 -15.34 7.71
C GLU A 47 20.63 -14.69 6.82
N SER A 48 19.57 -15.46 6.56
CA SER A 48 18.38 -15.02 5.82
C SER A 48 17.91 -13.64 6.28
N MET A 49 17.84 -12.68 5.36
CA MET A 49 17.21 -11.38 5.64
C MET A 49 15.73 -11.61 5.99
N SER A 50 15.38 -11.55 7.27
CA SER A 50 13.99 -11.56 7.69
C SER A 50 13.35 -10.21 7.37
N PHE A 51 12.27 -10.21 6.59
CA PHE A 51 11.43 -9.03 6.39
C PHE A 51 10.40 -8.99 7.52
N GLY A 52 10.33 -7.88 8.24
CA GLY A 52 9.27 -7.62 9.22
C GLY A 52 8.05 -7.06 8.50
N VAL A 53 6.89 -7.69 8.65
CA VAL A 53 5.63 -7.12 8.18
C VAL A 53 5.15 -6.12 9.23
N ASP A 54 5.02 -4.86 8.84
CA ASP A 54 4.46 -3.81 9.69
C ASP A 54 2.98 -3.64 9.35
N TYR A 55 2.12 -3.83 10.35
CA TYR A 55 0.66 -3.74 10.22
C TYR A 55 0.15 -2.35 10.59
N ARG A 56 1.03 -1.40 10.94
CA ARG A 56 0.67 -0.03 11.25
C ARG A 56 0.79 0.87 10.02
N LEU A 57 -0.09 1.86 9.96
CA LEU A 57 -0.05 2.92 8.95
C LEU A 57 0.58 4.17 9.56
N ASN A 58 1.87 4.39 9.27
CA ASN A 58 2.60 5.55 9.79
C ASN A 58 2.65 6.65 8.72
N MET A 59 1.92 7.74 8.95
CA MET A 59 1.79 8.86 8.01
C MET A 59 3.14 9.35 7.49
N GLY A 60 4.06 9.74 8.36
CA GLY A 60 5.36 10.29 7.93
C GLY A 60 6.18 9.32 7.08
N ARG A 61 6.15 8.03 7.42
CA ARG A 61 6.83 7.01 6.63
C ARG A 61 6.16 6.76 5.28
N GLU A 62 4.83 6.74 5.25
CA GLU A 62 4.07 6.50 4.02
C GLU A 62 4.23 7.67 3.04
N PHE A 63 4.18 8.92 3.51
CA PHE A 63 4.40 10.10 2.66
C PHE A 63 5.86 10.25 2.19
N GLY A 64 6.83 9.80 2.98
CA GLY A 64 8.25 9.80 2.59
C GLY A 64 8.61 8.77 1.50
N ASN A 65 7.70 7.87 1.13
CA ASN A 65 7.96 6.81 0.18
C ASN A 65 7.49 7.21 -1.23
N LEU A 66 8.42 7.57 -2.11
CA LEU A 66 8.15 7.93 -3.52
C LEU A 66 7.29 6.88 -4.25
N ARG A 67 7.37 5.60 -3.89
CA ARG A 67 6.55 4.55 -4.52
C ARG A 67 5.07 4.69 -4.24
N ASN A 68 4.71 5.24 -3.09
CA ASN A 68 3.32 5.51 -2.75
C ASN A 68 2.77 6.65 -3.62
N TRP A 69 3.57 7.69 -3.83
CA TRP A 69 3.23 8.80 -4.74
C TRP A 69 3.12 8.37 -6.20
N LEU A 70 4.02 7.52 -6.69
CA LEU A 70 3.92 6.96 -8.04
C LEU A 70 2.66 6.11 -8.19
N ASP A 71 2.30 5.34 -7.17
CA ASP A 71 1.08 4.52 -7.15
C ASP A 71 -0.19 5.38 -7.15
N LEU A 72 -0.19 6.47 -6.36
CA LEU A 72 -1.25 7.49 -6.35
C LEU A 72 -1.40 8.13 -7.72
N ALA A 73 -0.30 8.66 -8.29
CA ALA A 73 -0.32 9.36 -9.57
C ALA A 73 -0.80 8.43 -10.71
N ARG A 74 -0.28 7.20 -10.75
CA ARG A 74 -0.70 6.17 -11.70
C ARG A 74 -2.20 5.87 -11.60
N ALA A 75 -2.71 5.68 -10.38
CA ALA A 75 -4.11 5.39 -10.14
C ALA A 75 -5.02 6.57 -10.45
N LEU A 76 -4.57 7.79 -10.16
CA LEU A 76 -5.26 9.04 -10.48
C LEU A 76 -5.35 9.20 -12.00
N THR A 77 -4.23 9.15 -12.72
CA THR A 77 -4.21 9.32 -14.17
C THR A 77 -4.99 8.20 -14.86
N GLY A 78 -4.78 6.94 -14.47
CA GLY A 78 -5.50 5.81 -15.05
C GLY A 78 -6.99 5.79 -14.69
N GLY A 79 -7.33 6.12 -13.45
CA GLY A 79 -8.72 6.22 -13.00
C GLY A 79 -9.47 7.35 -13.69
N PHE A 80 -8.90 8.55 -13.72
CA PHE A 80 -9.48 9.71 -14.38
C PHE A 80 -9.56 9.53 -15.90
N GLY A 81 -8.51 8.98 -16.52
CA GLY A 81 -8.50 8.63 -17.94
C GLY A 81 -9.58 7.61 -18.31
N LEU A 82 -9.77 6.57 -17.49
CA LEU A 82 -10.80 5.55 -17.73
C LEU A 82 -12.22 6.05 -17.48
N LEU A 83 -12.43 6.80 -16.40
CA LEU A 83 -13.76 7.11 -15.84
C LEU A 83 -14.32 8.46 -16.30
N ALA A 84 -13.47 9.45 -16.57
CA ALA A 84 -13.89 10.79 -16.96
C ALA A 84 -13.59 11.11 -18.43
N VAL A 85 -12.39 10.79 -18.92
CA VAL A 85 -11.93 11.28 -20.23
C VAL A 85 -12.18 10.27 -21.36
N GLY A 86 -11.95 8.97 -21.12
CA GLY A 86 -12.01 7.95 -22.15
C GLY A 86 -13.42 7.66 -22.68
N MET A 87 -14.46 8.01 -21.91
CA MET A 87 -15.87 7.78 -22.27
C MET A 87 -16.73 9.01 -21.96
N GLN A 88 -16.59 10.04 -22.79
CA GLN A 88 -17.33 11.30 -22.61
C GLN A 88 -18.80 11.15 -23.02
N GLY A 89 -19.68 11.80 -22.25
CA GLY A 89 -21.13 11.73 -22.46
C GLY A 89 -21.76 10.39 -22.09
N LEU A 90 -21.02 9.50 -21.41
CA LEU A 90 -21.57 8.24 -20.88
C LEU A 90 -22.67 8.50 -19.84
N MET A 91 -22.53 9.56 -19.03
CA MET A 91 -23.52 9.94 -18.01
C MET A 91 -24.82 10.50 -18.62
N ASP A 92 -24.75 11.07 -19.81
CA ASP A 92 -25.89 11.63 -20.53
C ASP A 92 -26.60 10.57 -21.40
N THR A 93 -26.05 9.36 -21.46
CA THR A 93 -26.56 8.26 -22.28
C THR A 93 -27.62 7.47 -21.49
N PRO A 94 -28.73 7.03 -22.12
CA PRO A 94 -29.73 6.19 -21.46
C PRO A 94 -29.10 4.97 -20.78
N LEU A 95 -29.56 4.66 -19.56
CA LEU A 95 -28.94 3.66 -18.69
C LEU A 95 -28.83 2.28 -19.35
N GLU A 96 -29.80 1.86 -20.17
CA GLU A 96 -29.77 0.57 -20.85
C GLU A 96 -28.62 0.44 -21.85
N VAL A 97 -28.20 1.56 -22.47
CA VAL A 97 -27.05 1.61 -23.38
C VAL A 97 -25.75 1.79 -22.59
N ALA A 98 -25.77 2.58 -21.52
CA ALA A 98 -24.60 2.88 -20.70
C ALA A 98 -24.16 1.72 -19.79
N ARG A 99 -25.11 0.86 -19.35
CA ARG A 99 -24.90 -0.24 -18.40
C ARG A 99 -23.69 -1.13 -18.73
N PRO A 100 -23.49 -1.67 -19.95
CA PRO A 100 -22.32 -2.50 -20.24
C PRO A 100 -21.00 -1.76 -20.09
N TYR A 101 -20.94 -0.48 -20.45
CA TYR A 101 -19.72 0.33 -20.32
C TYR A 101 -19.40 0.64 -18.85
N ILE A 102 -20.42 0.99 -18.07
CA ILE A 102 -20.30 1.19 -16.62
C ILE A 102 -19.81 -0.10 -15.96
N ALA A 103 -20.43 -1.24 -16.28
CA ALA A 103 -20.02 -2.54 -15.75
C ALA A 103 -18.57 -2.89 -16.15
N GLY A 104 -18.17 -2.60 -17.38
CA GLY A 104 -16.80 -2.76 -17.86
C GLY A 104 -15.79 -1.93 -17.08
N GLN A 105 -16.07 -0.64 -16.86
CA GLN A 105 -15.22 0.24 -16.04
C GLN A 105 -15.07 -0.29 -14.62
N ILE A 106 -16.18 -0.66 -13.98
CA ILE A 106 -16.18 -1.21 -12.62
C ILE A 106 -15.34 -2.50 -12.58
N GLY A 107 -15.54 -3.40 -13.54
CA GLY A 107 -14.76 -4.63 -13.67
C GLY A 107 -13.25 -4.37 -13.76
N ILE A 108 -12.84 -3.44 -14.63
CA ILE A 108 -11.43 -3.04 -14.79
C ILE A 108 -10.85 -2.53 -13.47
N VAL A 109 -11.58 -1.67 -12.76
CA VAL A 109 -11.15 -1.07 -11.49
C VAL A 109 -11.04 -2.12 -10.39
N VAL A 110 -12.03 -3.01 -10.27
CA VAL A 110 -12.02 -4.11 -9.28
C VAL A 110 -10.81 -5.02 -9.52
N VAL A 111 -10.58 -5.45 -10.77
CA VAL A 111 -9.42 -6.27 -11.12
C VAL A 111 -8.11 -5.54 -10.79
N ALA A 112 -8.01 -4.24 -11.10
CA ALA A 112 -6.82 -3.46 -10.80
C ALA A 112 -6.53 -3.44 -9.28
N VAL A 113 -7.55 -3.22 -8.45
CA VAL A 113 -7.41 -3.23 -6.98
C VAL A 113 -6.97 -4.61 -6.48
N LEU A 114 -7.54 -5.69 -7.02
CA LEU A 114 -7.12 -7.05 -6.67
C LEU A 114 -5.64 -7.30 -7.03
N ILE A 115 -5.20 -6.89 -8.22
CA ILE A 115 -3.79 -7.00 -8.64
C ILE A 115 -2.88 -6.25 -7.65
N GLN A 116 -3.25 -5.04 -7.21
CA GLN A 116 -2.42 -4.26 -6.29
C GLN A 116 -2.42 -4.81 -4.86
N MET A 117 -3.51 -5.45 -4.45
CA MET A 117 -3.63 -6.06 -3.13
C MET A 117 -2.76 -7.33 -3.01
N LEU A 118 -2.60 -8.07 -4.11
CA LEU A 118 -1.84 -9.31 -4.16
C LEU A 118 -0.36 -9.06 -4.43
N ARG A 119 0.50 -9.43 -3.47
CA ARG A 119 1.95 -9.36 -3.66
C ARG A 119 2.61 -10.72 -3.49
N PHE A 120 3.34 -11.12 -4.53
CA PHE A 120 4.21 -12.28 -4.52
C PHE A 120 5.67 -11.82 -4.38
N GLU A 121 6.29 -12.08 -3.23
CA GLU A 121 7.75 -11.92 -3.07
C GLU A 121 8.41 -13.24 -2.71
N LYS A 122 8.03 -13.80 -1.56
CA LYS A 122 8.46 -15.12 -1.07
C LYS A 122 7.31 -15.93 -0.49
N ARG A 123 6.29 -15.23 0.01
CA ARG A 123 5.03 -15.76 0.51
C ARG A 123 3.92 -14.85 0.05
N PHE A 124 2.77 -15.43 -0.21
CA PHE A 124 1.56 -14.70 -0.57
C PHE A 124 1.12 -13.82 0.61
N THR A 125 1.17 -12.50 0.43
CA THR A 125 0.85 -11.51 1.46
C THR A 125 -0.10 -10.46 0.90
N PHE A 126 -1.13 -10.11 1.67
CA PHE A 126 -2.09 -9.05 1.33
C PHE A 126 -1.55 -7.70 1.79
N PHE A 127 -1.40 -6.77 0.85
CA PHE A 127 -1.03 -5.39 1.12
C PHE A 127 -2.24 -4.49 0.94
N ALA A 128 -2.38 -3.49 1.81
CA ALA A 128 -3.39 -2.45 1.63
C ALA A 128 -2.93 -1.49 0.51
N PRO A 129 -3.64 -1.40 -0.63
CA PRO A 129 -3.24 -0.52 -1.73
C PRO A 129 -3.77 0.90 -1.50
N VAL A 130 -3.42 1.50 -0.35
CA VAL A 130 -4.01 2.76 0.16
C VAL A 130 -3.90 3.90 -0.84
N PHE A 131 -2.69 4.19 -1.32
CA PHE A 131 -2.44 5.30 -2.26
C PHE A 131 -3.07 5.03 -3.63
N PHE A 132 -3.07 3.78 -4.08
CA PHE A 132 -3.76 3.40 -5.32
C PHE A 132 -5.27 3.66 -5.23
N ILE A 133 -5.92 3.21 -4.15
CA ILE A 133 -7.35 3.44 -3.92
C ILE A 133 -7.64 4.93 -3.80
N GLN A 134 -6.81 5.71 -3.09
CA GLN A 134 -6.97 7.17 -3.03
C GLN A 134 -6.89 7.82 -4.41
N GLY A 135 -5.98 7.39 -5.27
CA GLY A 135 -5.87 7.93 -6.63
C GLY A 135 -7.11 7.60 -7.47
N LEU A 136 -7.65 6.39 -7.33
CA LEU A 136 -8.89 5.98 -7.99
C LEU A 136 -10.11 6.84 -7.60
N MET A 137 -10.15 7.38 -6.37
CA MET A 137 -11.27 8.22 -5.92
C MET A 137 -11.46 9.45 -6.80
N PHE A 138 -10.38 10.02 -7.37
CA PHE A 138 -10.48 11.17 -8.26
C PHE A 138 -11.26 10.89 -9.55
N GLY A 139 -11.26 9.63 -10.01
CA GLY A 139 -12.06 9.21 -11.16
C GLY A 139 -13.45 8.69 -10.78
N LEU A 140 -13.59 8.02 -9.62
CA LEU A 140 -14.84 7.37 -9.24
C LEU A 140 -15.90 8.32 -8.67
N VAL A 141 -15.52 9.28 -7.83
CA VAL A 141 -16.47 10.07 -7.05
C VAL A 141 -16.43 11.56 -7.36
N ASP A 142 -15.86 11.97 -8.49
CA ASP A 142 -15.44 13.34 -8.82
C ASP A 142 -14.12 13.75 -8.15
N TRP A 143 -13.35 14.61 -8.83
CA TRP A 143 -12.03 15.04 -8.38
C TRP A 143 -12.09 15.87 -7.09
N ARG A 144 -13.16 16.65 -6.89
CA ARG A 144 -13.37 17.48 -5.68
C ARG A 144 -13.59 16.59 -4.48
N VAL A 145 -14.44 15.58 -4.64
CA VAL A 145 -14.70 14.58 -3.59
C VAL A 145 -13.45 13.74 -3.36
N GLY A 146 -12.74 13.31 -4.41
CA GLY A 146 -11.47 12.60 -4.29
C GLY A 146 -10.44 13.35 -3.43
N LEU A 147 -10.32 14.67 -3.64
CA LEU A 147 -9.46 15.54 -2.83
C LEU A 147 -9.95 15.63 -1.37
N LEU A 148 -11.25 15.82 -1.14
CA LEU A 148 -11.83 15.86 0.21
C LEU A 148 -11.63 14.53 0.96
N VAL A 149 -11.84 13.40 0.29
CA VAL A 149 -11.62 12.06 0.82
C VAL A 149 -10.14 11.89 1.19
N MET A 150 -9.22 12.30 0.33
CA MET A 150 -7.79 12.24 0.61
C MET A 150 -7.43 13.08 1.85
N ILE A 151 -7.83 14.34 1.90
CA ILE A 151 -7.52 15.23 3.03
C ILE A 151 -8.17 14.72 4.32
N GLY A 152 -9.46 14.37 4.29
CA GLY A 152 -10.22 13.94 5.46
C GLY A 152 -9.70 12.62 6.05
N THR A 153 -9.38 11.63 5.21
CA THR A 153 -8.83 10.35 5.69
C THR A 153 -7.46 10.52 6.33
N TRP A 154 -6.59 11.35 5.75
CA TRP A 154 -5.27 11.62 6.33
C TRP A 154 -5.33 12.48 7.59
N ALA A 155 -6.28 13.41 7.70
CA ALA A 155 -6.49 14.19 8.92
C ALA A 155 -6.90 13.30 10.12
N ILE A 156 -7.70 12.27 9.87
CA ILE A 156 -8.19 11.33 10.89
C ILE A 156 -7.19 10.17 11.12
N ASN A 157 -6.18 9.99 10.26
CA ASN A 157 -5.20 8.90 10.33
C ASN A 157 -4.57 8.66 11.72
N PRO A 158 -4.27 9.66 12.56
CA PRO A 158 -3.78 9.42 13.93
C PRO A 158 -4.71 8.54 14.78
N LEU A 159 -6.01 8.53 14.49
CA LEU A 159 -7.03 7.70 15.14
C LEU A 159 -7.17 6.31 14.48
N LEU A 160 -6.56 6.09 13.31
CA LEU A 160 -6.70 4.89 12.48
C LEU A 160 -5.34 4.19 12.31
N PRO A 161 -4.81 3.54 13.37
CA PRO A 161 -3.45 3.03 13.36
C PRO A 161 -3.22 1.86 12.41
N SER A 162 -4.26 1.27 11.84
CA SER A 162 -4.18 0.12 10.94
C SER A 162 -4.86 0.38 9.58
N PRO A 163 -4.42 -0.30 8.50
CA PRO A 163 -4.96 -0.05 7.16
C PRO A 163 -6.45 -0.39 7.00
N ALA A 164 -6.98 -1.34 7.78
CA ALA A 164 -8.38 -1.74 7.69
C ALA A 164 -9.36 -0.60 8.05
N PRO A 165 -9.32 -0.01 9.26
CA PRO A 165 -10.18 1.12 9.59
C PRO A 165 -9.89 2.35 8.72
N PHE A 166 -8.65 2.55 8.27
CA PHE A 166 -8.33 3.60 7.29
C PHE A 166 -9.15 3.46 6.00
N LEU A 167 -9.11 2.27 5.39
CA LEU A 167 -9.83 1.99 4.15
C LEU A 167 -11.35 2.00 4.33
N THR A 168 -11.85 1.55 5.49
CA THR A 168 -13.28 1.65 5.81
C THR A 168 -13.73 3.11 5.90
N VAL A 169 -13.01 3.95 6.65
CA VAL A 169 -13.32 5.38 6.77
C VAL A 169 -13.23 6.07 5.42
N LEU A 170 -12.23 5.73 4.60
CA LEU A 170 -12.11 6.22 3.22
C LEU A 170 -13.35 5.91 2.39
N GLY A 171 -13.82 4.67 2.40
CA GLY A 171 -15.03 4.25 1.69
C GLY A 171 -16.28 4.98 2.19
N CYS A 172 -16.42 5.16 3.52
CA CYS A 172 -17.54 5.89 4.11
C CYS A 172 -17.56 7.37 3.71
N ILE A 173 -16.41 8.06 3.79
CA ILE A 173 -16.30 9.46 3.39
C ILE A 173 -16.60 9.61 1.89
N ALA A 174 -16.03 8.74 1.05
CA ALA A 174 -16.31 8.75 -0.39
C ALA A 174 -17.80 8.52 -0.68
N ALA A 175 -18.45 7.61 0.06
CA ALA A 175 -19.87 7.35 -0.10
C ALA A 175 -20.76 8.55 0.26
N ILE A 176 -20.50 9.16 1.43
CA ILE A 176 -21.25 10.32 1.91
C ILE A 176 -21.08 11.49 0.93
N PHE A 177 -19.85 11.91 0.65
CA PHE A 177 -19.60 13.09 -0.19
C PHE A 177 -19.91 12.85 -1.66
N GLY A 178 -19.68 11.65 -2.18
CA GLY A 178 -20.07 11.29 -3.55
C GLY A 178 -21.59 11.39 -3.74
N THR A 179 -22.36 10.91 -2.77
CA THR A 179 -23.84 11.03 -2.80
C THR A 179 -24.28 12.49 -2.73
N LEU A 180 -23.67 13.31 -1.85
CA LEU A 180 -24.00 14.73 -1.69
C LEU A 180 -23.72 15.56 -2.95
N VAL A 181 -22.70 15.20 -3.74
CA VAL A 181 -22.34 15.88 -4.99
C VAL A 181 -23.12 15.33 -6.20
N GLY A 182 -23.97 14.31 -6.01
CA GLY A 182 -24.80 13.74 -7.07
C GLY A 182 -24.04 12.79 -8.00
N VAL A 183 -22.95 12.17 -7.53
CA VAL A 183 -22.26 11.12 -8.27
C VAL A 183 -23.21 9.93 -8.48
N PRO A 184 -23.24 9.30 -9.67
CA PRO A 184 -24.09 8.15 -9.90
C PRO A 184 -23.83 7.04 -8.88
N VAL A 185 -24.92 6.47 -8.34
CA VAL A 185 -24.87 5.49 -7.23
C VAL A 185 -23.98 4.30 -7.52
N ALA A 186 -23.88 3.87 -8.79
CA ALA A 186 -23.00 2.77 -9.19
C ALA A 186 -21.52 3.07 -8.89
N TYR A 187 -21.05 4.28 -9.16
CA TYR A 187 -19.65 4.66 -8.87
C TYR A 187 -19.44 4.91 -7.38
N VAL A 188 -20.42 5.46 -6.68
CA VAL A 188 -20.39 5.63 -5.22
C VAL A 188 -20.25 4.27 -4.51
N LEU A 189 -21.10 3.31 -4.87
CA LEU A 189 -21.03 1.94 -4.34
C LEU A 189 -19.74 1.24 -4.76
N THR A 190 -19.25 1.50 -5.97
CA THR A 190 -17.94 0.98 -6.41
C THR A 190 -16.82 1.54 -5.56
N ALA A 191 -16.78 2.85 -5.30
CA ALA A 191 -15.78 3.50 -4.46
C ALA A 191 -15.78 2.94 -3.03
N ALA A 192 -16.96 2.78 -2.43
CA ALA A 192 -17.11 2.13 -1.14
C ALA A 192 -16.63 0.67 -1.18
N GLY A 193 -17.07 -0.08 -2.20
CA GLY A 193 -16.78 -1.49 -2.40
C GLY A 193 -15.28 -1.78 -2.60
N ILE A 194 -14.57 -0.99 -3.41
CA ILE A 194 -13.12 -1.19 -3.61
C ILE A 194 -12.29 -0.76 -2.41
N SER A 195 -12.82 0.15 -1.59
CA SER A 195 -12.14 0.60 -0.36
C SER A 195 -12.30 -0.46 0.74
N ILE A 196 -13.54 -0.94 0.95
CA ILE A 196 -13.87 -1.92 1.98
C ILE A 196 -13.49 -3.35 1.55
N GLY A 197 -13.49 -3.64 0.25
CA GLY A 197 -13.24 -4.96 -0.33
C GLY A 197 -11.96 -5.62 0.16
N PRO A 198 -10.79 -4.95 0.14
CA PRO A 198 -9.56 -5.48 0.70
C PRO A 198 -9.67 -5.90 2.16
N VAL A 199 -10.45 -5.15 2.96
CA VAL A 199 -10.71 -5.44 4.38
C VAL A 199 -11.56 -6.71 4.51
N LEU A 200 -12.62 -6.84 3.71
CA LEU A 200 -13.46 -8.03 3.70
C LEU A 200 -12.68 -9.27 3.27
N VAL A 201 -11.90 -9.18 2.20
CA VAL A 201 -11.04 -10.29 1.73
C VAL A 201 -10.04 -10.69 2.82
N SER A 202 -9.46 -9.72 3.52
CA SER A 202 -8.55 -9.95 4.65
C SER A 202 -9.22 -10.71 5.80
N ILE A 203 -10.45 -10.35 6.15
CA ILE A 203 -11.26 -11.02 7.19
C ILE A 203 -11.62 -12.44 6.75
N LEU A 204 -12.15 -12.60 5.54
CA LEU A 204 -12.57 -13.90 4.99
C LEU A 204 -11.42 -14.91 4.95
N LEU A 205 -10.23 -14.44 4.59
CA LEU A 205 -9.03 -15.28 4.51
C LEU A 205 -8.27 -15.37 5.84
N LYS A 206 -8.79 -14.79 6.92
CA LYS A 206 -8.17 -14.75 8.26
C LYS A 206 -6.71 -14.27 8.23
N ARG A 207 -6.39 -13.33 7.33
CA ARG A 207 -5.03 -12.80 7.10
C ARG A 207 -5.05 -11.29 7.25
N ARG A 208 -4.20 -10.73 8.11
CA ARG A 208 -4.12 -9.28 8.32
C ARG A 208 -3.55 -8.55 7.11
N LEU A 209 -4.11 -7.38 6.78
CA LEU A 209 -3.59 -6.44 5.79
C LEU A 209 -2.28 -5.80 6.26
N ALA A 210 -1.22 -5.98 5.50
CA ALA A 210 0.06 -5.33 5.75
C ALA A 210 0.02 -3.86 5.29
N GLY A 211 0.52 -2.95 6.14
CA GLY A 211 0.71 -1.54 5.80
C GLY A 211 2.03 -1.33 5.05
N SER A 212 3.13 -1.88 5.57
CA SER A 212 4.43 -1.80 4.92
C SER A 212 5.35 -3.01 5.20
N LEU A 213 6.35 -3.20 4.35
CA LEU A 213 7.46 -4.13 4.63
C LEU A 213 8.62 -3.35 5.23
N THR A 214 9.04 -3.73 6.43
CA THR A 214 10.32 -3.31 7.02
C THR A 214 11.38 -4.37 6.73
N ARG A 215 12.58 -3.94 6.36
CA ARG A 215 13.74 -4.83 6.44
C ARG A 215 14.12 -4.90 7.91
N LYS A 216 14.00 -6.07 8.54
CA LYS A 216 14.44 -6.24 9.93
C LYS A 216 15.96 -6.23 9.90
N GLU A 217 16.59 -5.18 10.43
CA GLU A 217 18.04 -5.21 10.63
C GLU A 217 18.35 -6.24 11.71
N ALA A 218 19.19 -7.24 11.39
CA ALA A 218 19.63 -8.29 12.30
C ALA A 218 20.51 -7.78 13.48
N SER A 219 20.54 -6.46 13.73
CA SER A 219 21.45 -5.80 14.66
C SER A 219 21.00 -5.89 16.12
N SER A 220 19.71 -6.12 16.41
CA SER A 220 19.19 -6.13 17.79
C SER A 220 19.43 -7.47 18.52
N SER A 221 19.48 -8.59 17.80
CA SER A 221 19.79 -9.91 18.36
C SER A 221 21.26 -10.00 18.81
N ARG A 222 22.17 -9.31 18.10
CA ARG A 222 23.61 -9.35 18.37
C ARG A 222 24.00 -8.53 19.60
N ARG A 223 23.31 -7.41 19.86
CA ARG A 223 23.55 -6.57 21.06
C ARG A 223 23.13 -7.28 22.35
N ARG A 224 22.02 -8.03 22.33
CA ARG A 224 21.61 -8.85 23.49
C ARG A 224 22.50 -10.08 23.72
N ARG A 225 23.02 -10.72 22.66
CA ARG A 225 24.01 -11.81 22.82
C ARG A 225 25.36 -11.29 23.32
N SER A 226 25.79 -10.12 22.83
CA SER A 226 27.02 -9.47 23.31
C SER A 226 26.93 -9.08 24.78
N SER A 227 25.82 -8.47 25.24
CA SER A 227 25.70 -8.08 26.66
C SER A 227 25.66 -9.29 27.58
N ARG A 228 24.97 -10.37 27.18
CA ARG A 228 24.86 -11.60 27.95
C ARG A 228 26.19 -12.36 28.05
N ALA A 229 27.06 -12.28 27.04
CA ALA A 229 28.39 -12.87 27.07
C ALA A 229 29.33 -12.13 28.04
N THR A 230 29.24 -10.79 28.10
CA THR A 230 29.98 -9.98 29.08
C THR A 230 29.51 -10.22 30.53
N ASP A 231 28.21 -10.40 30.76
CA ASP A 231 27.70 -10.69 32.12
C ASP A 231 28.11 -12.07 32.64
N THR A 232 28.25 -13.07 31.76
CA THR A 232 28.70 -14.41 32.18
C THR A 232 30.20 -14.49 32.46
N ALA A 233 31.01 -13.59 31.90
CA ALA A 233 32.46 -13.58 32.14
C ALA A 233 32.80 -12.95 33.49
N GLY A 234 32.05 -11.96 33.97
CA GLY A 234 32.33 -11.26 35.24
C GLY A 234 31.99 -12.03 36.52
N ARG A 235 31.41 -13.24 36.44
CA ARG A 235 30.93 -13.99 37.63
C ARG A 235 31.80 -15.17 38.05
N ARG A 236 32.95 -15.42 37.39
CA ARG A 236 33.82 -16.57 37.72
C ARG A 236 35.06 -16.25 38.57
N ASP A 237 35.37 -15.00 38.86
CA ASP A 237 36.60 -14.63 39.61
C ASP A 237 36.41 -14.41 41.12
N GLY A 238 35.25 -14.76 41.69
CA GLY A 238 34.88 -14.35 43.05
C GLY A 238 34.84 -15.41 44.17
N SER A 239 35.11 -16.70 43.91
CA SER A 239 34.96 -17.74 44.95
C SER A 239 36.21 -18.62 45.07
N GLY A 240 37.26 -18.08 45.68
CA GLY A 240 38.45 -18.84 46.01
C GLY A 240 39.36 -18.05 46.93
N LYS A 241 38.99 -17.94 48.21
CA LYS A 241 39.89 -17.84 49.38
C LYS A 241 39.08 -17.57 50.65
N LEU A 242 38.92 -18.62 51.45
CA LEU A 242 38.78 -18.56 52.91
C LEU A 242 39.24 -19.94 53.41
N GLU A 243 40.56 -20.14 53.32
CA GLU A 243 41.29 -21.11 54.12
C GLU A 243 41.78 -20.38 55.38
N ASP A 244 41.56 -21.04 56.50
CA ASP A 244 42.38 -21.10 57.71
C ASP A 244 42.73 -19.81 58.48
N ALA A 245 42.04 -19.64 59.62
CA ALA A 245 42.63 -19.29 60.92
C ALA A 245 41.63 -19.60 62.06
#